data_AF-A0A8H8T399-F1
#
_entry.id   AF-A0A8H8T399-F1
#
_cell.length_a   1.000
_cell.length_b   1.000
_cell.length_c   1.000
_cell.angle_alpha   90.00
_cell.angle_beta   90.00
_cell.angle_gamma   90.00
#
_symmetry.space_group_name_H-M   'P 1'
#
loop_
_entity.id
_entity.type
_entity.pdbx_description
1 polymer ?
#
loop_
_entity_poly.entity_id
_entity_poly.type
_entity_poly.pdbx_seq_one_letter_code
_entity_poly.pdbx_strand_id
1 'polypeptide(L)'
;MGLDNSKWKNRHPNQTEREFRDYAEYNDLTLMNTTSSPTRIAPNTESNSIIDLTFLNPRAVEAWPNFNWEVDTPSTGRSCGSDHMAITWSIQPSDQNLPDEDAVQTPHRQIDPKREDKWVEAYANALKKFELPEEPTTAEDADLITGAILEAMSTATMKTMPDGNKKKGSGPVRSPWWNAECSGALNDLKHNPEGRTRDQLRATLRGAIRRARRNNGDRILSEIRTSKVFESLKWFQGKRRSLLPPIKNPNGGNTATHPHHKAENLAKQFFPTVANPHISLQPLGIKAMPKRPFQEISVDEIANAIKTHPTNHHLVSLVLTTGC
;
A
#
# COMPACT_ATOMS: atom_id res chain seq x y z
N MET A 1 11.52 13.17 -26.29
CA MET A 1 12.75 13.95 -26.00
C MET A 1 13.94 13.18 -26.57
N GLY A 2 14.89 13.83 -27.24
CA GLY A 2 16.09 13.18 -27.76
C GLY A 2 17.33 13.62 -26.95
N LEU A 3 18.29 12.72 -26.73
CA LEU A 3 19.59 13.09 -26.17
C LEU A 3 20.35 13.96 -27.17
N ASP A 4 21.14 14.91 -26.68
CA ASP A 4 21.84 15.89 -27.52
C ASP A 4 22.82 15.29 -28.52
N ASN A 5 23.33 14.09 -28.25
CA ASN A 5 24.29 13.34 -29.07
C ASN A 5 23.70 12.02 -29.63
N SER A 6 22.38 11.89 -29.67
CA SER A 6 21.71 10.67 -30.15
C SER A 6 21.14 10.87 -31.56
N LYS A 7 21.12 9.79 -32.35
CA LYS A 7 20.44 9.75 -33.65
C LYS A 7 18.95 10.07 -33.56
N TRP A 8 18.39 10.00 -32.35
CA TRP A 8 16.99 10.33 -32.07
C TRP A 8 16.71 11.82 -31.88
N LYS A 9 17.74 12.68 -31.83
CA LYS A 9 17.60 14.14 -31.59
C LYS A 9 16.59 14.81 -32.53
N ASN A 10 16.65 14.45 -33.82
CA ASN A 10 15.80 15.05 -34.86
C ASN A 10 14.61 14.17 -35.24
N ARG A 11 14.31 13.10 -34.49
CA ARG A 11 13.18 12.23 -34.80
C ARG A 11 11.88 12.94 -34.47
N HIS A 12 10.99 13.06 -35.44
CA HIS A 12 9.63 13.51 -35.19
C HIS A 12 8.87 12.50 -34.32
N PRO A 13 8.11 12.97 -33.32
CA PRO A 13 7.34 12.08 -32.48
C PRO A 13 6.31 11.30 -33.31
N ASN A 14 6.06 10.04 -32.95
CA ASN A 14 4.99 9.26 -33.55
C ASN A 14 3.62 9.65 -32.95
N GLN A 15 2.55 9.02 -33.42
CA GLN A 15 1.19 9.34 -32.97
C GLN A 15 0.98 9.07 -31.48
N THR A 16 1.44 7.92 -30.99
CA THR A 16 1.34 7.53 -29.58
C THR A 16 2.10 8.50 -28.66
N GLU A 17 3.27 8.97 -29.09
CA GLU A 17 4.06 9.95 -28.33
C GLU A 17 3.39 11.33 -28.27
N ARG A 18 2.67 11.73 -29.33
CA ARG A 18 1.85 12.94 -29.31
C ARG A 18 0.66 12.78 -28.37
N GLU A 19 -0.08 11.68 -28.47
CA GLU A 19 -1.22 11.41 -27.59
C GLU A 19 -0.81 11.36 -26.11
N PHE A 20 0.34 10.75 -25.81
CA PHE A 20 0.87 10.72 -24.45
C PHE A 20 1.29 12.11 -23.95
N ARG A 21 1.92 12.92 -24.81
CA ARG A 21 2.24 14.32 -24.47
C ARG A 21 0.97 15.11 -24.17
N ASP A 22 -0.03 15.01 -25.04
CA ASP A 22 -1.29 15.74 -24.90
C ASP A 22 -2.04 15.31 -23.61
N TYR A 23 -1.98 14.02 -23.26
CA TYR A 23 -2.46 13.52 -21.97
C TYR A 23 -1.69 14.11 -20.78
N ALA A 24 -0.36 14.13 -20.85
CA ALA A 24 0.47 14.67 -19.77
C ALA A 24 0.22 16.17 -19.55
N GLU A 25 0.08 16.93 -20.64
CA GLU A 25 -0.28 18.36 -20.62
C GLU A 25 -1.69 18.58 -20.06
N TYR A 26 -2.68 17.81 -20.52
CA TYR A 26 -4.06 17.91 -20.01
C TYR A 26 -4.20 17.64 -18.51
N ASN A 27 -3.29 16.84 -17.93
CA ASN A 27 -3.30 16.48 -16.52
C ASN A 27 -2.26 17.26 -15.68
N ASP A 28 -1.69 18.35 -16.22
CA ASP A 28 -0.67 19.18 -15.56
C ASP A 28 0.53 18.38 -15.01
N LEU A 29 0.94 17.32 -15.73
CA LEU A 29 2.06 16.49 -15.31
C LEU A 29 3.39 17.14 -15.70
N THR A 30 4.26 17.33 -14.72
CA THR A 30 5.61 17.88 -14.91
C THR A 30 6.61 16.74 -15.13
N LEU A 31 7.35 16.79 -16.24
CA LEU A 31 8.41 15.83 -16.57
C LEU A 31 9.69 16.15 -15.78
N MET A 32 10.24 15.16 -15.08
CA MET A 32 11.45 15.30 -14.26
C MET A 32 12.75 14.87 -14.96
N ASN A 33 12.64 14.21 -16.11
CA ASN A 33 13.81 13.71 -16.84
C ASN A 33 14.69 14.84 -17.38
N THR A 34 16.00 14.63 -17.32
CA THR A 34 17.01 15.47 -18.00
C THR A 34 17.33 14.94 -19.40
N THR A 35 17.71 15.81 -20.35
CA THR A 35 18.19 15.42 -21.69
C THR A 35 19.65 14.97 -21.73
N SER A 36 20.39 15.11 -20.63
CA SER A 36 21.82 14.84 -20.56
C SER A 36 22.16 13.36 -20.40
N SER A 37 21.26 12.58 -19.78
CA SER A 37 21.54 11.22 -19.33
C SER A 37 20.58 10.21 -19.96
N PRO A 38 21.06 9.21 -20.71
CA PRO A 38 20.22 8.19 -21.33
C PRO A 38 19.65 7.23 -20.28
N THR A 39 18.36 6.91 -20.37
CA THR A 39 17.75 5.87 -19.51
C THR A 39 17.91 4.47 -20.10
N ARG A 40 18.32 4.38 -21.37
CA ARG A 40 18.71 3.13 -22.03
C ARG A 40 19.99 3.31 -22.84
N ILE A 41 20.96 2.45 -22.56
CA ILE A 41 22.24 2.35 -23.25
C ILE A 41 22.13 1.28 -24.32
N ALA A 42 22.36 1.65 -25.57
CA ALA A 42 22.45 0.70 -26.67
C ALA A 42 23.92 0.27 -26.88
N PRO A 43 24.17 -0.89 -27.53
CA PRO A 43 25.52 -1.30 -27.91
C PRO A 43 26.25 -0.27 -28.80
N ASN A 44 25.50 0.51 -29.59
CA ASN A 44 25.98 1.70 -30.29
C ASN A 44 25.49 2.94 -29.53
N THR A 45 26.42 3.78 -29.06
CA THR A 45 26.16 4.99 -28.27
C THR A 45 25.27 6.00 -29.00
N GLU A 46 25.29 6.04 -30.34
CA GLU A 46 24.39 6.88 -31.14
C GLU A 46 22.92 6.48 -31.01
N SER A 47 22.66 5.24 -30.56
CA SER A 47 21.31 4.69 -30.39
C SER A 47 20.80 4.80 -28.96
N ASN A 48 21.57 5.38 -28.04
CA ASN A 48 21.14 5.68 -26.68
C ASN A 48 19.85 6.50 -26.70
N SER A 49 18.94 6.21 -25.76
CA SER A 49 17.60 6.78 -25.74
C SER A 49 17.12 7.09 -24.33
N ILE A 50 16.21 8.06 -24.22
CA ILE A 50 15.45 8.36 -23.00
C ILE A 50 14.02 7.84 -23.26
N ILE A 51 13.68 6.72 -22.63
CA ILE A 51 12.37 6.06 -22.80
C ILE A 51 11.67 5.78 -21.47
N ASP A 52 12.41 5.82 -20.36
CA ASP A 52 11.87 5.64 -19.02
C ASP A 52 11.61 7.03 -18.43
N LEU A 53 10.34 7.43 -18.36
CA LEU A 53 9.94 8.79 -18.00
C LEU A 53 9.39 8.85 -16.57
N THR A 54 9.72 9.92 -15.84
CA THR A 54 9.23 10.23 -14.51
C THR A 54 8.42 11.51 -14.55
N PHE A 55 7.15 11.43 -14.14
CA PHE A 55 6.23 12.57 -14.09
C PHE A 55 5.74 12.80 -12.67
N LEU A 56 5.64 14.07 -12.28
CA LEU A 56 4.98 14.49 -11.03
C LEU A 56 3.72 15.29 -11.35
N ASN A 57 2.69 15.15 -10.53
CA ASN A 57 1.54 16.06 -10.56
C ASN A 57 1.89 17.38 -9.84
N PRO A 58 1.08 18.45 -9.98
CA PRO A 58 1.41 19.75 -9.38
C PRO A 58 1.62 19.68 -7.86
N ARG A 59 0.83 18.88 -7.15
CA ARG A 59 0.96 18.69 -5.70
C ARG A 59 2.29 18.05 -5.28
N ALA A 60 2.78 17.11 -6.07
CA ALA A 60 4.07 16.47 -5.83
C ALA A 60 5.24 17.41 -6.16
N VAL A 61 5.11 18.25 -7.18
CA VAL A 61 6.10 19.30 -7.49
C VAL A 61 6.22 20.30 -6.33
N GLU A 62 5.09 20.73 -5.76
CA GLU A 62 5.05 21.61 -4.60
C GLU A 62 5.62 20.93 -3.34
N ALA A 63 5.29 19.65 -3.11
CA ALA A 63 5.75 18.91 -1.94
C ALA A 63 7.25 18.59 -1.98
N TRP A 64 7.84 18.43 -3.17
CA TRP A 64 9.23 18.00 -3.35
C TRP A 64 10.05 19.02 -4.15
N PRO A 65 10.30 20.23 -3.61
CA PRO A 65 11.05 21.27 -4.31
C PRO A 65 12.50 20.86 -4.63
N ASN A 66 13.06 19.89 -3.89
CA ASN A 66 14.40 19.35 -4.08
C ASN A 66 14.37 17.90 -4.58
N PHE A 67 13.47 17.58 -5.52
CA PHE A 67 13.37 16.24 -6.10
C PHE A 67 14.69 15.84 -6.80
N ASN A 68 15.49 15.01 -6.13
CA ASN A 68 16.84 14.61 -6.55
C ASN A 68 16.81 13.48 -7.58
N TRP A 69 16.19 13.77 -8.73
CA TRP A 69 16.11 12.84 -9.84
C TRP A 69 17.48 12.63 -10.49
N GLU A 70 17.91 11.37 -10.57
CA GLU A 70 19.18 10.97 -11.15
C GLU A 70 19.02 9.70 -12.00
N VAL A 71 19.84 9.59 -13.04
CA VAL A 71 20.01 8.35 -13.79
C VAL A 71 21.36 7.75 -13.44
N ASP A 72 21.35 6.46 -13.16
CA ASP A 72 22.53 5.66 -12.89
C ASP A 72 23.51 5.69 -14.06
N THR A 73 24.79 5.53 -13.77
CA THR A 73 25.83 5.37 -14.78
C THR A 73 26.21 3.89 -14.92
N PRO A 74 26.72 3.44 -16.07
CA PRO A 74 27.23 2.08 -16.18
C PRO A 74 28.31 1.73 -15.12
N SER A 75 29.07 2.73 -14.65
CA SER A 75 30.11 2.57 -13.63
C SER A 75 29.60 2.31 -12.20
N THR A 76 28.38 2.71 -11.88
CA THR A 76 27.83 2.57 -10.51
C THR A 76 27.17 1.22 -10.28
N GLY A 77 26.86 0.47 -11.34
CA GLY A 77 26.43 -0.93 -11.27
C GLY A 77 25.05 -1.17 -10.67
N ARG A 78 24.24 -0.13 -10.41
CA ARG A 78 22.87 -0.30 -9.86
C ARG A 78 21.91 -0.91 -10.88
N SER A 79 22.25 -0.77 -12.15
CA SER A 79 21.51 -1.31 -13.29
C SER A 79 21.75 -2.83 -13.51
N CYS A 80 22.60 -3.48 -12.70
CA CYS A 80 22.78 -4.94 -12.65
C CYS A 80 23.01 -5.63 -14.01
N GLY A 81 23.68 -4.96 -14.95
CA GLY A 81 23.94 -5.50 -16.29
C GLY A 81 22.77 -5.37 -17.28
N SER A 82 21.71 -4.64 -16.94
CA SER A 82 20.64 -4.26 -17.87
C SER A 82 21.12 -3.18 -18.84
N ASP A 83 20.53 -3.16 -20.05
CA ASP A 83 20.67 -2.06 -20.99
C ASP A 83 19.84 -0.83 -20.57
N HIS A 84 18.91 -0.97 -19.63
CA HIS A 84 18.22 0.13 -18.97
C HIS A 84 18.99 0.61 -17.73
N MET A 85 19.14 1.93 -17.61
CA MET A 85 19.77 2.57 -16.47
C MET A 85 18.75 2.77 -15.34
N ALA A 86 19.17 2.45 -14.12
CA ALA A 86 18.34 2.67 -12.94
C ALA A 86 18.07 4.18 -12.75
N ILE A 87 16.81 4.56 -12.57
CA ILE A 87 16.42 5.91 -12.18
C ILE A 87 16.28 5.93 -10.66
N THR A 88 16.90 6.92 -10.02
CA THR A 88 16.84 7.08 -8.57
C THR A 88 16.35 8.47 -8.19
N TRP A 89 15.56 8.53 -7.14
CA TRP A 89 15.13 9.75 -6.46
C TRP A 89 14.85 9.38 -5.00
N SER A 90 14.74 10.38 -4.14
CA SER A 90 14.51 10.22 -2.70
C SER A 90 13.42 11.17 -2.25
N ILE A 91 12.58 10.72 -1.34
CA ILE A 91 11.59 11.53 -0.63
C ILE A 91 12.02 11.52 0.82
N GLN A 92 12.25 12.69 1.43
CA GLN A 92 12.57 12.72 2.86
C GLN A 92 11.31 12.43 3.67
N PRO A 93 11.42 11.81 4.86
CA PRO A 93 10.28 11.60 5.75
C PRO A 93 9.53 12.90 6.12
N SER A 94 10.23 14.04 6.12
CA SER A 94 9.66 15.38 6.33
C SER A 94 8.81 15.89 5.17
N ASP A 95 8.96 15.33 3.97
CA ASP A 95 8.28 15.76 2.76
C ASP A 95 6.96 15.00 2.54
N GLN A 96 6.59 14.13 3.48
CA GLN A 96 5.23 13.67 3.60
C GLN A 96 4.42 14.80 4.22
N ASN A 97 3.68 15.54 3.38
CA ASN A 97 2.67 16.46 3.87
C ASN A 97 1.87 15.77 4.97
N LEU A 98 1.78 16.43 6.13
CA LEU A 98 0.80 16.07 7.14
C LEU A 98 -0.52 15.92 6.38
N PRO A 99 -1.24 14.78 6.49
CA PRO A 99 -2.53 14.66 5.84
C PRO A 99 -3.35 15.89 6.25
N ASP A 100 -3.88 16.60 5.26
CA ASP A 100 -4.77 17.75 5.49
C ASP A 100 -5.72 17.38 6.63
N GLU A 101 -6.00 18.33 7.52
CA GLU A 101 -7.11 18.23 8.47
C GLU A 101 -8.47 18.19 7.75
N ASP A 102 -8.54 17.63 6.54
CA ASP A 102 -9.74 17.03 6.00
C ASP A 102 -10.25 16.09 7.07
N ALA A 103 -11.25 16.59 7.80
CA ALA A 103 -11.87 15.99 8.95
C ALA A 103 -11.89 14.48 8.78
N VAL A 104 -10.84 13.81 9.26
CA VAL A 104 -10.79 12.37 9.31
C VAL A 104 -11.90 12.13 10.28
N GLN A 105 -13.09 11.79 9.75
CA GLN A 105 -14.23 11.43 10.54
C GLN A 105 -13.72 10.34 11.43
N THR A 106 -13.39 10.72 12.65
CA THR A 106 -13.04 9.79 13.68
C THR A 106 -14.19 8.80 13.66
N PRO A 107 -13.93 7.48 13.59
CA PRO A 107 -14.98 6.50 13.75
C PRO A 107 -15.47 6.45 15.22
N HIS A 108 -15.31 7.54 15.96
CA HIS A 108 -16.12 7.83 17.12
C HIS A 108 -17.52 8.10 16.57
N ARG A 109 -18.48 7.25 16.95
CA ARG A 109 -19.87 7.65 16.94
C ARG A 109 -19.97 8.86 17.87
N GLN A 110 -19.76 10.05 17.33
CA GLN A 110 -19.97 11.28 18.09
C GLN A 110 -21.45 11.28 18.46
N ILE A 111 -21.70 11.37 19.77
CA ILE A 111 -23.04 11.67 20.27
C ILE A 111 -23.38 13.02 19.65
N ASP A 112 -24.48 13.08 18.90
CA ASP A 112 -24.98 14.34 18.33
C ASP A 112 -25.09 15.36 19.48
N PRO A 113 -24.33 16.47 19.46
CA PRO A 113 -24.33 17.44 20.57
C PRO A 113 -25.73 17.94 20.92
N LYS A 114 -26.66 17.98 19.93
CA LYS A 114 -28.05 18.38 20.16
C LYS A 114 -28.88 17.34 20.93
N ARG A 115 -28.32 16.15 21.16
CA ARG A 115 -28.97 15.00 21.80
C ARG A 115 -28.20 14.49 23.00
N GLU A 116 -27.09 15.16 23.36
CA GLU A 116 -26.22 14.77 24.46
C GLU A 116 -26.99 14.64 25.76
N ASP A 117 -27.77 15.65 26.14
CA ASP A 117 -28.59 15.62 27.37
C ASP A 117 -29.53 14.41 27.42
N LYS A 118 -30.21 14.13 26.31
CA LYS A 118 -31.11 12.98 26.19
C LYS A 118 -30.36 11.66 26.26
N TRP A 119 -29.15 11.60 25.69
CA TRP A 119 -28.28 10.42 25.73
C TRP A 119 -27.78 10.17 27.15
N VAL A 120 -27.34 11.21 27.87
CA VAL A 120 -26.88 11.14 29.27
C VAL A 120 -28.00 10.65 30.17
N GLU A 121 -29.22 11.19 30.01
CA GLU A 121 -30.39 10.72 30.77
C GLU A 121 -30.71 9.25 30.47
N ALA A 122 -30.67 8.85 29.20
CA ALA A 122 -30.90 7.47 28.79
C ALA A 122 -29.81 6.52 29.31
N TYR A 123 -28.56 6.96 29.36
CA TYR A 123 -27.41 6.23 29.90
C TYR A 123 -27.54 6.04 31.40
N ALA A 124 -27.79 7.10 32.16
CA ALA A 124 -27.98 7.02 33.60
C ALA A 124 -29.13 6.08 33.98
N ASN A 125 -30.25 6.15 33.25
CA ASN A 125 -31.38 5.26 33.47
C ASN A 125 -31.09 3.79 33.09
N ALA A 126 -30.23 3.55 32.10
CA ALA A 126 -29.81 2.20 31.74
C ALA A 126 -28.81 1.63 32.76
N LEU A 127 -27.90 2.45 33.28
CA LEU A 127 -26.92 2.05 34.28
C LEU A 127 -27.57 1.65 35.61
N LYS A 128 -28.62 2.35 36.02
CA LYS A 128 -29.42 2.03 37.23
C LYS A 128 -30.05 0.64 37.25
N LYS A 129 -30.10 -0.04 36.10
CA LYS A 129 -30.63 -1.42 36.00
C LYS A 129 -29.62 -2.49 36.42
N PHE A 130 -28.34 -2.11 36.54
CA PHE A 130 -27.28 -2.99 36.98
C PHE A 130 -27.02 -2.74 38.46
N GLU A 131 -26.96 -3.83 39.22
CA GLU A 131 -26.48 -3.81 40.60
C GLU A 131 -24.95 -3.82 40.56
N LEU A 132 -24.37 -2.61 40.52
CA LEU A 132 -22.92 -2.45 40.49
C LEU A 132 -22.37 -2.41 41.92
N PRO A 133 -21.28 -3.13 42.21
CA PRO A 133 -20.63 -3.05 43.53
C PRO A 133 -20.07 -1.64 43.76
N GLU A 134 -20.32 -1.08 44.94
CA GLU A 134 -19.80 0.25 45.33
C GLU A 134 -18.28 0.26 45.45
N GLU A 135 -17.70 -0.86 45.89
CA GLU A 135 -16.26 -1.05 46.06
C GLU A 135 -15.78 -2.31 45.30
N PRO A 136 -15.44 -2.20 44.00
CA PRO A 136 -14.94 -3.33 43.23
C PRO A 136 -13.56 -3.76 43.74
N THR A 137 -13.42 -5.01 44.16
CA THR A 137 -12.16 -5.55 44.70
C THR A 137 -11.62 -6.73 43.90
N THR A 138 -12.43 -7.29 42.99
CA THR A 138 -12.09 -8.46 42.19
C THR A 138 -12.06 -8.16 40.69
N ALA A 139 -11.43 -9.04 39.92
CA ALA A 139 -11.47 -8.98 38.45
C ALA A 139 -12.90 -9.20 37.91
N GLU A 140 -13.72 -9.99 38.60
CA GLU A 140 -15.12 -10.23 38.24
C GLU A 140 -15.96 -8.96 38.40
N ASP A 141 -15.72 -8.17 39.46
CA ASP A 141 -16.37 -6.86 39.63
C ASP A 141 -16.01 -5.90 38.48
N ALA A 142 -14.75 -5.90 38.04
CA ALA A 142 -14.29 -5.08 36.93
C ALA A 142 -14.95 -5.48 35.61
N ASP A 143 -15.09 -6.78 35.33
CA ASP A 143 -15.79 -7.29 34.16
C ASP A 143 -17.29 -6.97 34.21
N LEU A 144 -17.92 -7.10 35.38
CA LEU A 144 -19.33 -6.74 35.61
C LEU A 144 -19.58 -5.25 35.34
N ILE A 145 -18.74 -4.38 35.91
CA ILE A 145 -18.81 -2.92 35.72
C ILE A 145 -18.61 -2.57 34.24
N THR A 146 -17.60 -3.17 33.60
CA THR A 146 -17.31 -2.93 32.19
C THR A 146 -18.48 -3.37 31.31
N GLY A 147 -19.05 -4.54 31.58
CA GLY A 147 -20.24 -5.04 30.89
C GLY A 147 -21.44 -4.10 31.03
N ALA A 148 -21.74 -3.67 32.26
CA ALA A 148 -22.82 -2.74 32.56
C ALA A 148 -22.65 -1.39 31.85
N ILE A 149 -21.44 -0.83 31.86
CA ILE A 149 -21.13 0.43 31.15
C ILE A 149 -21.36 0.26 29.65
N LEU A 150 -20.82 -0.80 29.04
CA LEU A 150 -20.95 -1.04 27.60
C LEU A 150 -22.41 -1.24 27.18
N GLU A 151 -23.19 -1.99 27.97
CA GLU A 151 -24.61 -2.21 27.70
C GLU A 151 -25.45 -0.94 27.89
N ALA A 152 -25.17 -0.16 28.93
CA ALA A 152 -25.81 1.12 29.16
C ALA A 152 -25.51 2.12 28.03
N MET A 153 -24.26 2.22 27.58
CA MET A 153 -23.86 3.06 26.44
C MET A 153 -24.59 2.63 25.15
N SER A 154 -24.64 1.33 24.88
CA SER A 154 -25.35 0.77 23.72
C SER A 154 -26.84 1.11 23.76
N THR A 155 -27.48 0.91 24.91
CA THR A 155 -28.91 1.17 25.14
C THR A 155 -29.25 2.66 24.96
N ALA A 156 -28.46 3.55 25.56
CA ALA A 156 -28.64 4.99 25.44
C ALA A 156 -28.50 5.46 23.99
N THR A 157 -27.49 4.93 23.28
CA THR A 157 -27.24 5.25 21.87
C THR A 157 -28.38 4.78 20.97
N MET A 158 -28.91 3.57 21.18
CA MET A 158 -30.06 3.06 20.42
C MET A 158 -31.33 3.89 20.65
N LYS A 159 -31.54 4.37 21.88
CA LYS A 159 -32.77 5.11 22.26
C LYS A 159 -32.80 6.53 21.69
N THR A 160 -31.64 7.17 21.57
CA THR A 160 -31.57 8.63 21.35
C THR A 160 -31.07 9.03 19.97
N MET A 161 -30.29 8.18 19.30
CA MET A 161 -29.73 8.50 17.98
C MET A 161 -30.65 8.01 16.86
N PRO A 162 -30.98 8.85 15.86
CA PRO A 162 -31.87 8.48 14.77
C PRO A 162 -31.09 7.65 13.74
N ASP A 163 -31.57 6.45 13.44
CA ASP A 163 -31.30 5.69 12.20
C ASP A 163 -29.84 5.48 11.71
N GLY A 164 -28.81 5.78 12.50
CA GLY A 164 -27.46 5.24 12.27
C GLY A 164 -27.32 3.74 12.62
N ASN A 165 -28.38 3.18 13.23
CA ASN A 165 -28.43 1.82 13.77
C ASN A 165 -29.83 1.19 13.62
N LYS A 166 -30.54 1.41 12.50
CA LYS A 166 -31.30 0.28 11.96
C LYS A 166 -30.25 -0.80 11.73
N LYS A 167 -30.06 -1.69 12.71
CA LYS A 167 -29.30 -2.91 12.52
C LYS A 167 -29.82 -3.48 11.21
N LYS A 168 -29.02 -3.42 10.13
CA LYS A 168 -29.16 -4.39 9.05
C LYS A 168 -29.27 -5.72 9.78
N GLY A 169 -30.44 -6.33 9.69
CA GLY A 169 -31.02 -7.14 10.76
C GLY A 169 -30.02 -8.07 11.45
N SER A 170 -30.24 -8.31 12.74
CA SER A 170 -29.57 -9.35 13.52
C SER A 170 -29.92 -10.78 13.07
N GLY A 171 -30.08 -11.00 11.76
CA GLY A 171 -29.94 -12.30 11.14
C GLY A 171 -28.50 -12.47 10.67
N PRO A 172 -28.02 -13.70 10.44
CA PRO A 172 -26.77 -13.88 9.74
C PRO A 172 -26.91 -13.17 8.39
N VAL A 173 -26.22 -12.03 8.22
CA VAL A 173 -26.11 -11.33 6.95
C VAL A 173 -25.38 -12.30 6.03
N ARG A 174 -26.14 -13.19 5.39
CA ARG A 174 -25.62 -14.00 4.32
C ARG A 174 -25.07 -12.99 3.31
N SER A 175 -23.86 -13.28 2.83
CA SER A 175 -23.14 -12.34 1.98
C SER A 175 -24.04 -11.84 0.85
N PRO A 176 -23.87 -10.61 0.33
CA PRO A 176 -24.78 -10.02 -0.66
C PRO A 176 -25.02 -10.85 -1.92
N TRP A 177 -24.09 -11.76 -2.23
CA TRP A 177 -24.17 -12.72 -3.33
C TRP A 177 -24.92 -14.01 -3.01
N TRP A 178 -25.40 -14.22 -1.77
CA TRP A 178 -26.09 -15.44 -1.38
C TRP A 178 -27.54 -15.44 -1.87
N ASN A 179 -27.92 -16.46 -2.64
CA ASN A 179 -29.23 -16.55 -3.29
C ASN A 179 -30.03 -17.80 -2.83
N ALA A 180 -31.24 -17.98 -3.38
CA ALA A 180 -32.11 -19.12 -3.08
C ALA A 180 -31.46 -20.46 -3.43
N GLU A 181 -30.69 -20.52 -4.52
CA GLU A 181 -29.96 -21.71 -4.96
C GLU A 181 -28.90 -22.16 -3.93
N CYS A 182 -28.12 -21.21 -3.37
CA CYS A 182 -27.18 -21.51 -2.29
C CYS A 182 -27.91 -22.03 -1.03
N SER A 183 -29.10 -21.49 -0.75
CA SER A 183 -29.92 -21.90 0.39
C SER A 183 -30.47 -23.32 0.20
N GLY A 184 -30.96 -23.65 -1.01
CA GLY A 184 -31.41 -24.99 -1.37
C GLY A 184 -30.28 -26.01 -1.30
N ALA A 185 -29.13 -25.73 -1.93
CA ALA A 185 -28.00 -26.65 -1.89
C ALA A 185 -27.44 -26.86 -0.46
N LEU A 186 -27.53 -25.86 0.42
CA LEU A 186 -27.18 -26.01 1.84
C LEU A 186 -28.22 -26.86 2.57
N ASN A 187 -29.50 -26.71 2.24
CA ASN A 187 -30.59 -27.51 2.80
C ASN A 187 -30.42 -28.99 2.40
N ASP A 188 -30.13 -29.25 1.13
CA ASP A 188 -29.90 -30.59 0.61
C ASP A 188 -28.68 -31.24 1.28
N LEU A 189 -27.62 -30.46 1.54
CA LEU A 189 -26.45 -30.95 2.27
C LEU A 189 -26.77 -31.32 3.73
N LYS A 190 -27.74 -30.65 4.36
CA LYS A 190 -28.12 -30.88 5.76
C LYS A 190 -29.09 -32.04 5.91
N HIS A 191 -30.08 -32.13 5.03
CA HIS A 191 -31.20 -33.07 5.18
C HIS A 191 -31.12 -34.27 4.24
N ASN A 192 -30.22 -34.23 3.25
CA ASN A 192 -30.02 -35.25 2.23
C ASN A 192 -31.33 -35.89 1.73
N PRO A 193 -32.29 -35.08 1.25
CA PRO A 193 -33.63 -35.57 0.91
C PRO A 193 -33.61 -36.62 -0.22
N GLU A 194 -32.58 -36.62 -1.06
CA GLU A 194 -32.47 -37.47 -2.24
C GLU A 194 -31.46 -38.61 -2.10
N GLY A 195 -30.93 -38.86 -0.89
CA GLY A 195 -29.98 -39.96 -0.66
C GLY A 195 -28.67 -39.85 -1.45
N ARG A 196 -28.30 -38.64 -1.88
CA ARG A 196 -27.06 -38.40 -2.63
C ARG A 196 -25.84 -38.58 -1.73
N THR A 197 -24.67 -38.82 -2.32
CA THR A 197 -23.44 -38.90 -1.54
C THR A 197 -23.09 -37.51 -0.97
N ARG A 198 -22.47 -37.50 0.21
CA ARG A 198 -22.07 -36.25 0.88
C ARG A 198 -21.16 -35.39 0.00
N ASP A 199 -20.35 -36.01 -0.86
CA ASP A 199 -19.46 -35.30 -1.78
C ASP A 199 -20.21 -34.69 -2.97
N GLN A 200 -21.24 -35.35 -3.50
CA GLN A 200 -22.13 -34.76 -4.51
C GLN A 200 -22.85 -33.53 -3.95
N LEU A 201 -23.33 -33.60 -2.71
CA LEU A 201 -24.00 -32.46 -2.05
C LEU A 201 -23.04 -31.30 -1.80
N ARG A 202 -21.81 -31.58 -1.35
CA ARG A 202 -20.75 -30.57 -1.22
C ARG A 202 -20.37 -29.95 -2.56
N ALA A 203 -20.27 -30.76 -3.62
CA ALA A 203 -19.99 -30.28 -4.97
C ALA A 203 -21.11 -29.35 -5.48
N THR A 204 -22.37 -29.72 -5.21
CA THR A 204 -23.56 -28.94 -5.55
C THR A 204 -23.55 -27.58 -4.84
N LEU A 205 -23.29 -27.56 -3.53
CA LEU A 205 -23.17 -26.32 -2.76
C LEU A 205 -22.01 -25.44 -3.26
N ARG A 206 -20.83 -26.02 -3.53
CA ARG A 206 -19.70 -25.28 -4.11
C ARG A 206 -20.05 -24.69 -5.47
N GLY A 207 -20.76 -25.44 -6.32
CA GLY A 207 -21.26 -24.98 -7.61
C GLY A 207 -22.22 -23.79 -7.48
N ALA A 208 -23.21 -23.90 -6.60
CA ALA A 208 -24.17 -22.83 -6.32
C ALA A 208 -23.47 -21.56 -5.81
N ILE A 209 -22.53 -21.69 -4.87
CA ILE A 209 -21.74 -20.55 -4.37
C ILE A 209 -20.93 -19.88 -5.49
N ARG A 210 -20.28 -20.67 -6.37
CA ARG A 210 -19.51 -20.12 -7.49
C ARG A 210 -20.40 -19.35 -8.46
N ARG A 211 -21.57 -19.90 -8.83
CA ARG A 211 -22.54 -19.22 -9.69
C ARG A 211 -23.07 -17.95 -9.05
N ALA A 212 -23.46 -18.01 -7.78
CA ALA A 212 -24.03 -16.87 -7.07
C ALA A 212 -23.03 -15.71 -6.94
N ARG A 213 -21.74 -16.02 -6.68
CA ARG A 213 -20.65 -15.02 -6.69
C ARG A 213 -20.44 -14.42 -8.08
N ARG A 214 -20.40 -15.24 -9.13
CA ARG A 214 -20.22 -14.79 -10.51
C ARG A 214 -21.36 -13.87 -10.93
N ASN A 215 -22.60 -14.31 -10.78
CA ASN A 215 -23.79 -13.53 -11.14
C ASN A 215 -23.86 -12.21 -10.36
N ASN A 216 -23.46 -12.20 -9.09
CA ASN A 216 -23.38 -10.95 -8.33
C ASN A 216 -22.28 -10.03 -8.86
N GLY A 217 -21.13 -10.57 -9.28
CA GLY A 217 -20.08 -9.80 -9.96
C GLY A 217 -20.59 -9.21 -11.28
N ASP A 218 -21.23 -10.01 -12.13
CA ASP A 218 -21.79 -9.58 -13.41
C ASP A 218 -22.86 -8.50 -13.22
N ARG A 219 -23.72 -8.65 -12.21
CA ARG A 219 -24.72 -7.64 -11.84
C ARG A 219 -24.08 -6.33 -11.37
N ILE A 220 -23.02 -6.41 -10.56
CA ILE A 220 -22.28 -5.21 -10.15
C ILE A 220 -21.69 -4.54 -11.39
N LEU A 221 -21.06 -5.30 -12.30
CA LEU A 221 -20.49 -4.77 -13.52
C LEU A 221 -21.53 -4.11 -14.44
N SER A 222 -22.73 -4.69 -14.57
CA SER A 222 -23.80 -4.12 -15.40
C SER A 222 -24.46 -2.88 -14.79
N GLU A 223 -24.44 -2.74 -13.47
CA GLU A 223 -25.03 -1.59 -12.75
C GLU A 223 -24.02 -0.44 -12.51
N ILE A 224 -22.73 -0.63 -12.84
CA ILE A 224 -21.71 0.40 -12.67
C ILE A 224 -21.98 1.57 -13.62
N ARG A 225 -22.25 2.74 -13.04
CA ARG A 225 -22.23 4.04 -13.71
C ARG A 225 -20.84 4.66 -13.53
N THR A 226 -20.42 5.54 -14.45
CA THR A 226 -19.13 6.26 -14.38
C THR A 226 -18.92 6.95 -13.03
N SER A 227 -19.98 7.48 -12.40
CA SER A 227 -19.93 8.10 -11.08
C SER A 227 -19.66 7.14 -9.91
N LYS A 228 -19.81 5.82 -10.11
CA LYS A 228 -19.67 4.78 -9.06
C LYS A 228 -18.54 3.77 -9.35
N VAL A 229 -17.81 3.93 -10.45
CA VAL A 229 -16.68 3.04 -10.82
C VAL A 229 -15.69 2.92 -9.66
N PHE A 230 -15.34 4.04 -9.02
CA PHE A 230 -14.40 4.06 -7.90
C PHE A 230 -14.95 3.43 -6.60
N GLU A 231 -16.28 3.40 -6.41
CA GLU A 231 -16.89 2.69 -5.27
C GLU A 231 -16.83 1.16 -5.45
N SER A 232 -17.06 0.69 -6.67
CA SER A 232 -16.98 -0.73 -7.03
C SER A 232 -15.54 -1.25 -7.06
N LEU A 233 -14.57 -0.37 -7.29
CA LEU A 233 -13.14 -0.69 -7.26
C LEU A 233 -12.55 -0.75 -5.85
N LYS A 234 -13.30 -0.52 -4.77
CA LYS A 234 -12.81 -0.58 -3.37
C LYS A 234 -12.24 -1.95 -2.92
N TRP A 235 -12.10 -2.94 -3.81
CA TRP A 235 -11.33 -4.16 -3.56
C TRP A 235 -9.82 -3.89 -3.37
N PHE A 236 -9.26 -2.79 -3.92
CA PHE A 236 -7.89 -2.35 -3.62
C PHE A 236 -7.78 -1.70 -2.24
N GLN A 237 -8.88 -1.12 -1.74
CA GLN A 237 -8.97 -0.64 -0.36
C GLN A 237 -9.19 -1.86 0.52
N GLY A 238 -8.11 -2.54 0.90
CA GLY A 238 -8.17 -3.63 1.87
C GLY A 238 -9.08 -3.24 3.04
N LYS A 239 -9.87 -4.18 3.56
CA LYS A 239 -10.67 -3.94 4.78
C LYS A 239 -9.73 -3.27 5.78
N ARG A 240 -10.02 -2.03 6.20
CA ARG A 240 -9.33 -1.37 7.32
C ARG A 240 -9.56 -2.25 8.55
N ARG A 241 -8.66 -3.23 8.74
CA ARG A 241 -8.69 -4.16 9.86
C ARG A 241 -7.99 -3.45 11.01
N SER A 242 -8.72 -3.41 12.12
CA SER A 242 -8.34 -2.90 13.44
C SER A 242 -7.77 -1.49 13.47
N LEU A 243 -8.36 -0.67 14.34
CA LEU A 243 -7.68 0.53 14.82
C LEU A 243 -6.29 0.10 15.31
N LEU A 244 -5.25 0.79 14.85
CA LEU A 244 -3.93 0.65 15.47
C LEU A 244 -4.11 0.88 16.98
N PRO A 245 -3.53 0.05 17.86
CA PRO A 245 -3.63 0.25 19.29
C PRO A 245 -3.12 1.65 19.67
N PRO A 246 -3.54 2.20 20.82
CA PRO A 246 -2.99 3.46 21.31
C PRO A 246 -1.45 3.44 21.30
N ILE A 247 -0.82 4.47 20.73
CA ILE A 247 0.64 4.52 20.53
C ILE A 247 1.25 5.49 21.53
N LYS A 248 2.15 4.99 22.37
CA LYS A 248 2.84 5.82 23.37
C LYS A 248 3.73 6.85 22.67
N ASN A 249 3.81 8.04 23.25
CA ASN A 249 4.76 9.05 22.80
C ASN A 249 6.19 8.57 23.18
N PRO A 250 7.13 8.44 22.23
CA PRO A 250 8.50 8.00 22.51
C PRO A 250 9.27 8.95 23.43
N ASN A 251 8.88 10.23 23.51
CA ASN A 251 9.57 11.24 24.33
C ASN A 251 8.94 11.42 25.73
N GLY A 252 8.04 10.52 26.13
CA GLY A 252 7.19 10.69 27.30
C GLY A 252 5.97 11.59 27.01
N GLY A 253 4.84 11.28 27.65
CA GLY A 253 3.57 12.00 27.46
C GLY A 253 2.38 11.08 27.17
N ASN A 254 1.23 11.69 26.87
CA ASN A 254 -0.05 10.98 26.69
C ASN A 254 -0.02 10.00 25.50
N THR A 255 -0.70 8.86 25.68
CA THR A 255 -0.81 7.83 24.64
C THR A 255 -1.77 8.32 23.54
N ALA A 256 -1.31 8.31 22.29
CA ALA A 256 -2.12 8.76 21.17
C ALA A 256 -3.21 7.75 20.82
N THR A 257 -4.46 8.19 20.88
CA THR A 257 -5.65 7.42 20.48
C THR A 257 -6.18 7.84 19.10
N HIS A 258 -6.01 9.12 18.75
CA HIS A 258 -6.37 9.69 17.46
C HIS A 258 -5.42 9.25 16.34
N PRO A 259 -5.90 8.91 15.12
CA PRO A 259 -5.05 8.47 14.01
C PRO A 259 -3.92 9.43 13.64
N HIS A 260 -4.17 10.73 13.67
CA HIS A 260 -3.16 11.76 13.41
C HIS A 260 -2.01 11.69 14.43
N HIS A 261 -2.32 11.79 15.72
CA HIS A 261 -1.31 11.67 16.78
C HIS A 261 -0.61 10.31 16.83
N LYS A 262 -1.29 9.23 16.40
CA LYS A 262 -0.66 7.91 16.23
C LYS A 262 0.38 7.93 15.12
N ALA A 263 0.07 8.54 13.99
CA ALA A 263 1.00 8.71 12.88
C ALA A 263 2.20 9.58 13.31
N GLU A 264 1.97 10.68 14.03
CA GLU A 264 3.04 11.52 14.57
C GLU A 264 3.94 10.77 15.55
N ASN A 265 3.37 9.99 16.48
CA ASN A 265 4.16 9.21 17.44
C ASN A 265 4.96 8.09 16.76
N LEU A 266 4.38 7.41 15.75
CA LEU A 266 5.11 6.47 14.92
C LEU A 266 6.25 7.14 14.17
N ALA A 267 6.00 8.30 13.56
CA ALA A 267 7.01 9.06 12.86
C ALA A 267 8.17 9.43 13.79
N LYS A 268 7.87 9.95 14.99
CA LYS A 268 8.88 10.27 16.01
C LYS A 268 9.68 9.03 16.47
N GLN A 269 9.03 7.87 16.56
CA GLN A 269 9.67 6.64 17.03
C GLN A 269 10.59 6.01 15.97
N PHE A 270 10.16 5.97 14.71
CA PHE A 270 10.87 5.28 13.64
C PHE A 270 11.74 6.21 12.78
N PHE A 271 11.42 7.50 12.74
CA PHE A 271 12.14 8.53 11.96
C PHE A 271 12.53 9.71 12.87
N PRO A 272 13.42 9.49 13.87
CA PRO A 272 13.85 10.56 14.75
C PRO A 272 14.60 11.64 13.95
N THR A 273 14.31 12.91 14.24
CA THR A 273 14.93 14.09 13.60
C THR A 273 16.44 14.19 13.88
N VAL A 274 16.91 13.52 14.93
CA VAL A 274 18.32 13.40 15.27
C VAL A 274 18.70 11.93 15.11
N ALA A 275 19.73 11.66 14.31
CA ALA A 275 20.26 10.32 14.12
C ALA A 275 20.60 9.71 15.49
N ASN A 276 19.97 8.58 15.82
CA ASN A 276 20.32 7.86 17.03
C ASN A 276 21.77 7.37 16.89
N PRO A 277 22.69 7.72 17.81
CA PRO A 277 24.10 7.34 17.70
C PRO A 277 24.33 5.81 17.70
N HIS A 278 23.32 5.03 18.06
CA HIS A 278 23.35 3.57 18.05
C HIS A 278 22.77 2.92 16.79
N ILE A 279 22.20 3.69 15.85
CA ILE A 279 21.71 3.17 14.57
C ILE A 279 22.83 3.31 13.54
N SER A 280 23.49 2.20 13.25
CA SER A 280 24.47 2.12 12.16
C SER A 280 23.78 2.36 10.82
N LEU A 281 24.29 3.29 10.02
CA LEU A 281 23.85 3.57 8.64
C LEU A 281 24.22 2.45 7.65
N GLN A 282 24.78 1.32 8.11
CA GLN A 282 24.97 0.16 7.25
C GLN A 282 23.59 -0.46 6.96
N PRO A 283 23.15 -0.51 5.69
CA PRO A 283 21.74 -0.72 5.32
C PRO A 283 21.12 -2.07 5.74
N LEU A 284 21.90 -2.98 6.32
CA LEU A 284 21.45 -4.30 6.73
C LEU A 284 22.09 -4.81 8.06
N GLY A 285 22.90 -4.01 8.75
CA GLY A 285 23.69 -4.49 9.90
C GLY A 285 24.67 -5.63 9.56
N ILE A 286 24.92 -5.88 8.28
CA ILE A 286 25.84 -6.90 7.80
C ILE A 286 27.26 -6.33 7.95
N LYS A 287 28.06 -6.93 8.84
CA LYS A 287 29.48 -6.62 8.96
C LYS A 287 30.13 -6.70 7.58
N ALA A 288 30.93 -5.68 7.22
CA ALA A 288 31.70 -5.70 5.99
C ALA A 288 32.49 -7.02 5.91
N MET A 289 32.13 -7.87 4.95
CA MET A 289 32.85 -9.11 4.72
C MET A 289 34.26 -8.75 4.26
N PRO A 290 35.31 -9.43 4.75
CA PRO A 290 36.66 -9.23 4.21
C PRO A 290 36.61 -9.51 2.72
N LYS A 291 36.93 -8.49 1.91
CA LYS A 291 37.08 -8.68 0.46
C LYS A 291 38.23 -9.64 0.26
N ARG A 292 37.93 -10.85 -0.26
CA ARG A 292 38.98 -11.80 -0.63
C ARG A 292 39.81 -11.13 -1.74
N PRO A 293 41.13 -11.00 -1.59
CA PRO A 293 41.95 -10.48 -2.69
C PRO A 293 41.78 -11.44 -3.87
N PHE A 294 41.38 -10.90 -5.02
CA PHE A 294 41.41 -11.65 -6.26
C PHE A 294 42.87 -11.94 -6.58
N GLN A 295 43.18 -13.18 -6.94
CA GLN A 295 44.52 -13.48 -7.48
C GLN A 295 44.66 -12.76 -8.81
N GLU A 296 45.77 -12.06 -8.99
CA GLU A 296 46.11 -11.45 -10.27
C GLU A 296 46.24 -12.56 -11.31
N ILE A 297 45.43 -12.48 -12.37
CA ILE A 297 45.48 -13.42 -13.47
C ILE A 297 46.74 -13.08 -14.27
N SER A 298 47.66 -14.04 -14.39
CA SER A 298 48.89 -13.83 -15.14
C SER A 298 48.63 -13.82 -16.66
N VAL A 299 49.50 -13.13 -17.41
CA VAL A 299 49.44 -13.10 -18.88
C VAL A 299 49.53 -14.52 -19.47
N ASP A 300 50.26 -15.42 -18.81
CA ASP A 300 50.42 -16.81 -19.23
C ASP A 300 49.15 -17.64 -19.04
N GLU A 301 48.37 -17.38 -17.99
CA GLU A 301 47.06 -18.00 -17.79
C GLU A 301 46.06 -17.56 -18.87
N ILE A 302 46.08 -16.28 -19.25
CA ILE A 302 45.25 -15.75 -20.33
C ILE A 302 45.64 -16.41 -21.66
N ALA A 303 46.95 -16.49 -21.95
CA ALA A 303 47.45 -17.12 -23.17
C ALA A 303 47.11 -18.62 -23.26
N ASN A 304 47.14 -19.34 -22.13
CA ASN A 304 46.75 -20.74 -22.07
C ASN A 304 45.24 -20.93 -22.22
N ALA A 305 44.41 -20.07 -21.62
CA ALA A 305 42.95 -20.12 -21.76
C ALA A 305 42.50 -19.84 -23.21
N ILE A 306 43.20 -18.96 -23.92
CA ILE A 306 42.96 -18.68 -25.35
C ILE A 306 43.35 -19.89 -26.22
N LYS A 307 44.42 -20.61 -25.86
CA LYS A 307 44.86 -21.81 -26.58
C LYS A 307 43.95 -23.01 -26.39
N THR A 308 43.33 -23.18 -25.21
CA THR A 308 42.46 -24.32 -24.90
C THR A 308 41.05 -24.19 -25.47
N HIS A 309 40.62 -22.99 -25.89
CA HIS A 309 39.31 -22.74 -26.50
C HIS A 309 39.40 -21.94 -27.81
N PRO A 310 39.75 -22.57 -28.94
CA PRO A 310 39.97 -21.88 -30.21
C PRO A 310 38.68 -21.49 -30.98
N THR A 311 37.53 -21.32 -30.33
CA THR A 311 36.27 -20.95 -31.02
C THR A 311 35.52 -19.84 -30.30
N ASN A 312 35.88 -18.60 -30.61
CA ASN A 312 34.99 -17.57 -31.17
C ASN A 312 35.72 -16.22 -31.23
N HIS A 313 36.01 -15.77 -32.45
CA HIS A 313 36.48 -14.42 -32.72
C HIS A 313 35.35 -13.41 -32.47
N HIS A 314 35.09 -13.02 -31.23
CA HIS A 314 34.45 -11.73 -30.95
C HIS A 314 34.91 -11.15 -29.61
N LEU A 315 35.64 -10.04 -29.70
CA LEU A 315 35.75 -8.94 -28.73
C LEU A 315 36.16 -9.30 -27.29
N VAL A 316 37.44 -9.18 -27.00
CA VAL A 316 37.93 -8.83 -25.65
C VAL A 316 38.78 -7.56 -25.78
N SER A 317 38.12 -6.40 -25.69
CA SER A 317 38.78 -5.14 -25.35
C SER A 317 38.74 -5.02 -23.83
N LEU A 318 39.75 -5.58 -23.15
CA LEU A 318 39.97 -5.31 -21.74
C LEU A 318 40.78 -4.03 -21.63
N VAL A 319 40.15 -2.96 -21.17
CA VAL A 319 40.84 -1.70 -20.85
C VAL A 319 41.69 -1.94 -19.61
N LEU A 320 43.01 -2.08 -19.81
CA LEU A 320 43.99 -1.95 -18.74
C LEU A 320 44.08 -0.47 -18.37
N THR A 321 43.34 -0.06 -17.34
CA THR A 321 43.60 1.21 -16.67
C THR A 321 44.82 1.02 -15.77
N THR A 322 45.99 1.40 -16.27
CA THR A 322 47.13 1.72 -15.40
C THR A 322 46.88 3.12 -14.85
N GLY A 323 46.74 3.20 -13.53
CA GLY A 323 46.65 4.46 -12.82
C GLY A 323 47.99 5.21 -12.89
N CYS A 324 47.90 6.49 -13.23
CA CYS A 324 48.81 7.55 -12.80
C CYS A 324 47.93 8.71 -12.34
#